data_AF-A0A6I1FDE2-F1
#
_entry.id   AF-A0A6I1FDE2-F1
#
_cell.length_a   1.000
_cell.length_b   1.000
_cell.length_c   1.000
_cell.angle_alpha   90.00
_cell.angle_beta   90.00
_cell.angle_gamma   90.00
#
_symmetry.space_group_name_H-M   'P 1'
#
loop_
_entity.id
_entity.type
_entity.pdbx_description
1 polymer ?
#
loop_
_entity_poly.entity_id
_entity_poly.type
_entity_poly.pdbx_seq_one_letter_code
_entity_poly.pdbx_strand_id
1 'polypeptide(L)'
;MYYLLALLFLSLNPFLWSAHAKKKSFLRLQITRLIVGVLILFSLDYFLLIDHSSQAFTLWGLIFIAFSLFIDLFYLNVKGYKIFATLFLSSILIILYLVFIYPLTITSDKYEFVAAKTTIAEIEDESTNEKHIAVVPEKYARYRSEKKLGELAHASYYDLGDSTLQKIDDHLYWVTPIEYTGFFRWLKGQEVPGYIKMSAEDENEDAILVESSMKYVPSAYFQDDLQRLVRSKNKDTVLLEASFEPDDEDKAYYVVPYGYYNKFRQITDIKGIYIIDPATGKVEEHTMDNIPEFIDHVIPTSVAEDWNEWYGKYVHGFWNTLFAKEDMKLPTTWEGEDEVNGVFNNDLQLNWFTDFTRPKTDSGSMVGYSMLNAKNGKLTFYTEANGSLNGKSAINVAEKTFRAQKYEAGTPLLYTIYGQFTWVVPLMDSNHVLREIMLINAKDEKVYSYHTEKTKLFNDYKYALATLLKDDKTVPNDLAIKEKVSGVISFVYKSEVENSTVVKFMIEGNKTIFQVSSIDFPYSIFLDKGMQATIEYINTDETIASVENLVIDEQELK
;
A
#
# COMPACT_ATOMS: atom_id res chain seq x y z
N MET A 1 -11.46 -35.12 -12.62
CA MET A 1 -10.14 -35.70 -12.27
C MET A 1 -9.79 -35.46 -10.80
N TYR A 2 -9.92 -34.24 -10.29
CA TYR A 2 -9.64 -33.87 -8.88
C TYR A 2 -10.21 -34.82 -7.81
N TYR A 3 -11.51 -35.13 -7.85
CA TYR A 3 -12.14 -36.03 -6.86
C TYR A 3 -11.60 -37.48 -6.87
N LEU A 4 -10.82 -37.89 -7.88
CA LEU A 4 -10.12 -39.18 -7.86
C LEU A 4 -9.03 -39.24 -6.77
N LEU A 5 -8.55 -38.08 -6.29
CA LEU A 5 -7.65 -38.00 -5.14
C LEU A 5 -8.29 -38.60 -3.87
N ALA A 6 -9.62 -38.71 -3.80
CA ALA A 6 -10.31 -39.37 -2.70
C ALA A 6 -9.89 -40.85 -2.56
N LEU A 7 -9.41 -41.47 -3.64
CA LEU A 7 -8.91 -42.85 -3.61
C LEU A 7 -7.63 -42.97 -2.75
N LEU A 8 -6.86 -41.88 -2.57
CA LEU A 8 -5.69 -41.88 -1.68
C LEU A 8 -6.08 -42.07 -0.21
N PHE A 9 -7.33 -41.79 0.16
CA PHE A 9 -7.83 -42.07 1.51
C PHE A 9 -8.04 -43.56 1.75
N LEU A 10 -8.16 -44.39 0.72
CA LEU A 10 -8.23 -45.84 0.88
C LEU A 10 -6.90 -46.37 1.41
N SER A 11 -6.93 -47.51 2.11
CA SER A 11 -5.72 -48.16 2.59
C SER A 11 -4.79 -48.47 1.42
N LEU A 12 -3.57 -47.95 1.50
CA LEU A 12 -2.51 -48.17 0.51
C LEU A 12 -1.71 -49.46 0.82
N ASN A 13 -2.02 -50.14 1.93
CA ASN A 13 -1.34 -51.34 2.37
C ASN A 13 -1.99 -52.60 1.75
N PRO A 14 -1.35 -53.27 0.77
CA PRO A 14 -1.91 -54.45 0.12
C PRO A 14 -2.06 -55.64 1.09
N PHE A 15 -1.26 -55.70 2.16
CA PHE A 15 -1.39 -56.74 3.18
C PHE A 15 -2.69 -56.59 3.97
N LEU A 16 -3.19 -55.36 4.18
CA LEU A 16 -4.49 -55.13 4.82
C LEU A 16 -5.63 -55.65 3.97
N TRP A 17 -5.59 -55.36 2.66
CA TRP A 17 -6.55 -55.90 1.71
C TRP A 17 -6.52 -57.43 1.70
N SER A 18 -5.33 -58.04 1.61
CA SER A 18 -5.21 -59.51 1.61
C SER A 18 -5.75 -60.16 2.90
N ALA A 19 -5.52 -59.54 4.07
CA ALA A 19 -5.90 -60.10 5.36
C ALA A 19 -7.35 -59.80 5.74
N HIS A 20 -7.93 -58.70 5.26
CA HIS A 20 -9.21 -58.17 5.75
C HIS A 20 -10.28 -57.92 4.68
N ALA A 21 -10.01 -58.10 3.39
CA ALA A 21 -10.99 -57.82 2.32
C ALA A 21 -12.32 -58.57 2.47
N LYS A 22 -12.33 -59.77 3.06
CA LYS A 22 -13.57 -60.53 3.30
C LYS A 22 -14.37 -60.06 4.53
N LYS A 23 -13.78 -59.21 5.39
CA LYS A 23 -14.43 -58.71 6.60
C LYS A 23 -15.29 -57.49 6.27
N LYS A 24 -16.60 -57.57 6.55
CA LYS A 24 -17.55 -56.46 6.32
C LYS A 24 -17.14 -55.17 7.06
N SER A 25 -16.56 -55.28 8.25
CA SER A 25 -16.09 -54.12 9.02
C SER A 25 -14.95 -53.36 8.31
N PHE A 26 -14.02 -54.07 7.68
CA PHE A 26 -12.94 -53.46 6.92
C PHE A 26 -13.47 -52.77 5.66
N LEU A 27 -14.35 -53.44 4.90
CA LEU A 27 -14.98 -52.83 3.73
C LEU A 27 -15.80 -51.58 4.10
N ARG A 28 -16.55 -51.60 5.21
CA ARG A 28 -17.25 -50.42 5.73
C ARG A 28 -16.27 -49.29 6.06
N LEU A 29 -15.15 -49.59 6.72
CA LEU A 29 -14.12 -48.58 7.00
C LEU A 29 -13.56 -47.94 5.72
N GLN A 30 -13.28 -48.75 4.69
CA GLN A 30 -12.77 -48.23 3.41
C GLN A 30 -13.80 -47.35 2.69
N ILE A 31 -15.08 -47.74 2.72
CA ILE A 31 -16.18 -46.91 2.19
C ILE A 31 -16.29 -45.60 3.00
N THR A 32 -16.23 -45.65 4.33
CA THR A 32 -16.24 -44.46 5.18
C THR A 32 -15.05 -43.54 4.85
N ARG A 33 -13.85 -44.09 4.70
CA ARG A 33 -12.64 -43.32 4.33
C ARG A 33 -12.81 -42.64 2.98
N LEU A 34 -13.39 -43.33 1.99
CA LEU A 34 -13.66 -42.75 0.68
C LEU A 34 -14.68 -41.60 0.77
N ILE A 35 -15.78 -41.78 1.50
CA ILE A 35 -16.79 -40.72 1.71
C ILE A 35 -16.16 -39.51 2.40
N VAL A 36 -15.39 -39.74 3.47
CA VAL A 36 -14.68 -38.67 4.16
C VAL A 36 -13.68 -37.97 3.24
N GLY A 37 -12.93 -38.72 2.42
CA GLY A 37 -12.01 -38.16 1.43
C GLY A 37 -12.72 -37.27 0.40
N VAL A 38 -13.87 -37.72 -0.12
CA VAL A 38 -14.71 -36.90 -1.02
C VAL A 38 -15.22 -35.65 -0.33
N LEU A 39 -15.69 -35.76 0.92
CA LEU A 39 -16.17 -34.60 1.70
C LEU A 39 -15.05 -33.60 1.99
N ILE A 40 -13.84 -34.06 2.35
CA ILE A 40 -12.69 -33.18 2.56
C ILE A 40 -12.33 -32.48 1.25
N LEU A 41 -12.21 -33.21 0.14
CA LEU A 41 -11.92 -32.61 -1.17
C LEU A 41 -12.98 -31.61 -1.60
N PHE A 42 -14.26 -31.92 -1.37
CA PHE A 42 -15.36 -30.99 -1.61
C PHE A 42 -15.21 -29.75 -0.73
N SER A 43 -14.88 -29.89 0.54
CA SER A 43 -14.69 -28.74 1.43
C SER A 43 -13.49 -27.88 1.03
N LEU A 44 -12.37 -28.49 0.62
CA LEU A 44 -11.20 -27.76 0.14
C LEU A 44 -11.49 -27.02 -1.18
N ASP A 45 -12.18 -27.66 -2.10
CA ASP A 45 -12.51 -27.08 -3.42
C ASP A 45 -13.59 -26.01 -3.31
N TYR A 46 -14.65 -26.28 -2.54
CA TYR A 46 -15.76 -25.37 -2.39
C TYR A 46 -15.40 -24.25 -1.40
N PHE A 47 -15.04 -24.54 -0.15
CA PHE A 47 -14.87 -23.47 0.84
C PHE A 47 -13.50 -22.79 0.81
N LEU A 48 -12.41 -23.52 0.56
CA LEU A 48 -11.06 -22.94 0.51
C LEU A 48 -10.61 -22.54 -0.90
N LEU A 49 -11.42 -22.81 -1.92
CA LEU A 49 -11.16 -22.45 -3.31
C LEU A 49 -9.75 -22.83 -3.76
N ILE A 50 -9.28 -24.05 -3.42
CA ILE A 50 -7.92 -24.47 -3.77
C ILE A 50 -7.75 -24.62 -5.30
N ASP A 51 -6.55 -24.32 -5.80
CA ASP A 51 -6.22 -24.49 -7.22
C ASP A 51 -6.00 -25.95 -7.59
N HIS A 52 -6.32 -26.26 -8.85
CA HIS A 52 -6.21 -27.59 -9.42
C HIS A 52 -4.85 -27.79 -10.10
N SER A 53 -3.85 -26.98 -9.71
CA SER A 53 -2.48 -27.13 -10.19
C SER A 53 -1.84 -28.43 -9.71
N SER A 54 -0.85 -28.90 -10.46
CA SER A 54 -0.07 -30.09 -10.12
C SER A 54 0.66 -29.96 -8.77
N GLN A 55 1.08 -28.75 -8.39
CA GLN A 55 1.76 -28.50 -7.11
C GLN A 55 0.78 -28.60 -5.94
N ALA A 56 -0.43 -28.02 -6.07
CA ALA A 56 -1.49 -28.18 -5.07
C ALA A 56 -1.86 -29.66 -4.90
N PHE A 57 -2.03 -30.39 -6.01
CA PHE A 57 -2.36 -31.82 -5.96
C PHE A 57 -1.27 -32.66 -5.31
N THR A 58 -0.01 -32.30 -5.54
CA THR A 58 1.11 -33.00 -4.90
C THR A 58 1.12 -32.73 -3.39
N LEU A 59 0.97 -31.47 -2.97
CA LEU A 59 0.95 -31.10 -1.54
C LEU A 59 -0.22 -31.77 -0.79
N TRP A 60 -1.46 -31.58 -1.27
CA TRP A 60 -2.65 -32.17 -0.66
C TRP A 60 -2.66 -33.69 -0.76
N GLY A 61 -2.19 -34.25 -1.88
CA GLY A 61 -2.03 -35.69 -2.06
C GLY A 61 -1.08 -36.31 -1.04
N LEU A 62 0.05 -35.67 -0.74
CA LEU A 62 0.97 -36.11 0.31
C LEU A 62 0.31 -36.12 1.69
N ILE A 63 -0.47 -35.08 2.02
CA ILE A 63 -1.22 -35.00 3.29
C ILE A 63 -2.24 -36.16 3.37
N PHE A 64 -2.97 -36.44 2.28
CA PHE A 64 -3.93 -37.55 2.25
C PHE A 64 -3.27 -38.92 2.35
N ILE A 65 -2.12 -39.12 1.71
CA ILE A 65 -1.31 -40.33 1.86
C ILE A 65 -0.87 -40.49 3.32
N ALA A 66 -0.36 -39.44 3.95
CA ALA A 66 0.07 -39.48 5.36
C ALA A 66 -1.10 -39.83 6.29
N PHE A 67 -2.26 -39.19 6.09
CA PHE A 67 -3.48 -39.48 6.85
C PHE A 67 -3.96 -40.93 6.64
N SER A 68 -3.92 -41.41 5.40
CA SER A 68 -4.30 -42.77 5.03
C SER A 68 -3.40 -43.82 5.70
N LEU A 69 -2.09 -43.59 5.68
CA LEU A 69 -1.09 -44.45 6.32
C LEU A 69 -1.22 -44.42 7.85
N PHE A 70 -1.54 -43.27 8.45
CA PHE A 70 -1.79 -43.16 9.88
C PHE A 70 -2.93 -44.07 10.35
N ILE A 71 -4.05 -44.09 9.62
CA ILE A 71 -5.18 -44.98 9.94
C ILE A 71 -4.77 -46.47 9.81
N ASP A 72 -3.90 -46.79 8.86
CA ASP A 72 -3.42 -48.17 8.68
C ASP A 72 -2.57 -48.66 9.88
N LEU A 73 -2.02 -47.76 10.70
CA LEU A 73 -1.22 -48.12 11.89
C LEU A 73 -2.03 -48.79 13.01
N PHE A 74 -3.36 -48.63 13.02
CA PHE A 74 -4.21 -49.32 13.98
C PHE A 74 -4.23 -50.86 13.77
N TYR A 75 -3.66 -51.36 12.67
CA TYR A 75 -3.57 -52.79 12.35
C TYR A 75 -2.18 -53.37 12.66
N LEU A 76 -1.75 -53.30 13.93
CA LEU A 76 -0.43 -53.74 14.42
C LEU A 76 -0.04 -55.18 14.04
N ASN A 77 -1.02 -56.07 13.92
CA ASN A 77 -0.80 -57.51 13.71
C ASN A 77 -0.69 -57.93 12.23
N VAL A 78 -0.71 -56.98 11.29
CA VAL A 78 -0.69 -57.28 9.85
C VAL A 78 0.74 -57.29 9.32
N LYS A 79 1.02 -58.26 8.44
CA LYS A 79 2.33 -58.40 7.79
C LYS A 79 2.69 -57.09 7.08
N GLY A 80 3.95 -56.66 7.18
CA GLY A 80 4.39 -55.40 6.60
C GLY A 80 4.06 -54.15 7.42
N TYR A 81 3.46 -54.26 8.62
CA TYR A 81 3.19 -53.12 9.51
C TYR A 81 4.39 -52.16 9.65
N LYS A 82 5.59 -52.69 9.92
CA LYS A 82 6.81 -51.87 10.07
C LYS A 82 7.13 -51.06 8.81
N ILE A 83 6.89 -51.61 7.61
CA ILE A 83 7.14 -50.92 6.33
C ILE A 83 6.19 -49.72 6.21
N PHE A 84 4.90 -49.91 6.46
CA PHE A 84 3.90 -48.85 6.37
C PHE A 84 4.03 -47.81 7.49
N ALA A 85 4.48 -48.21 8.68
CA ALA A 85 4.87 -47.29 9.75
C ALA A 85 6.07 -46.42 9.35
N THR A 86 7.08 -46.99 8.69
CA THR A 86 8.20 -46.22 8.15
C THR A 86 7.73 -45.28 7.04
N LEU A 87 6.88 -45.73 6.11
CA LEU A 87 6.33 -44.88 5.05
C LEU A 87 5.50 -43.71 5.60
N PHE A 88 4.70 -43.95 6.65
CA PHE A 88 4.00 -42.89 7.35
C PHE A 88 4.98 -41.85 7.89
N LEU A 89 5.99 -42.29 8.65
CA LEU A 89 6.99 -41.39 9.21
C LEU A 89 7.74 -40.62 8.12
N SER A 90 8.14 -41.29 7.03
CA SER A 90 8.76 -40.66 5.87
C SER A 90 7.86 -39.60 5.23
N SER A 91 6.56 -39.87 5.08
CA SER A 91 5.62 -38.89 4.52
C SER A 91 5.50 -37.64 5.38
N ILE A 92 5.48 -37.78 6.71
CA ILE A 92 5.50 -36.66 7.65
C ILE A 92 6.81 -35.88 7.55
N LEU A 93 7.95 -36.57 7.50
CA LEU A 93 9.26 -35.91 7.34
C LEU A 93 9.36 -35.15 6.02
N ILE A 94 8.81 -35.67 4.92
CA ILE A 94 8.75 -34.98 3.64
C ILE A 94 7.87 -33.72 3.74
N ILE A 95 6.69 -33.81 4.35
CA ILE A 95 5.80 -32.65 4.55
C ILE A 95 6.51 -31.59 5.41
N LEU A 96 7.13 -31.99 6.53
CA LEU A 96 7.87 -31.07 7.39
C LEU A 96 9.06 -30.43 6.66
N TYR A 97 9.78 -31.21 5.84
CA TYR A 97 10.85 -30.67 4.99
C TYR A 97 10.31 -29.62 4.01
N LEU A 98 9.23 -29.92 3.28
CA LEU A 98 8.64 -29.00 2.29
C LEU A 98 8.09 -27.71 2.93
N VAL A 99 7.55 -27.80 4.15
CA VAL A 99 6.98 -26.63 4.86
C VAL A 99 8.05 -25.79 5.55
N PHE A 100 9.04 -26.41 6.22
CA PHE A 100 9.96 -25.68 7.10
C PHE A 100 11.38 -25.53 6.57
N ILE A 101 11.88 -26.51 5.82
CA ILE A 101 13.29 -26.55 5.39
C ILE A 101 13.43 -26.06 3.96
N TYR A 102 12.58 -26.53 3.04
CA TYR A 102 12.64 -26.20 1.63
C TYR A 102 12.60 -24.69 1.34
N PRO A 103 11.74 -23.87 1.99
CA PRO A 103 11.74 -22.41 1.79
C PRO A 103 13.09 -21.76 2.09
N LEU A 104 13.84 -22.30 3.06
CA LEU A 104 15.17 -21.79 3.44
C LEU A 104 16.24 -22.14 2.38
N THR A 105 16.06 -23.26 1.68
CA THR A 105 17.01 -23.72 0.65
C THR A 105 16.92 -22.93 -0.66
N ILE A 106 15.84 -22.18 -0.87
CA ILE A 106 15.54 -21.46 -2.13
C ILE A 106 15.56 -19.94 -1.97
N THR A 107 16.16 -19.42 -0.89
CA THR A 107 16.27 -17.97 -0.65
C THR A 107 16.97 -17.25 -1.80
N SER A 108 18.03 -17.84 -2.36
CA SER A 108 18.68 -17.33 -3.57
C SER A 108 17.75 -17.31 -4.78
N ASP A 109 16.94 -18.35 -4.99
CA ASP A 109 15.95 -18.37 -6.08
C ASP A 109 14.90 -17.26 -5.93
N LYS A 110 14.45 -16.99 -4.70
CA LYS A 110 13.51 -15.90 -4.40
C LYS A 110 14.12 -14.53 -4.71
N TYR A 111 15.37 -14.31 -4.29
CA TYR A 111 16.10 -13.09 -4.59
C TYR A 111 16.28 -12.91 -6.11
N GLU A 112 16.76 -13.93 -6.81
CA GLU A 112 16.99 -13.90 -8.26
C GLU A 112 15.70 -13.63 -9.06
N PHE A 113 14.58 -14.19 -8.61
CA PHE A 113 13.27 -13.96 -9.23
C PHE A 113 12.88 -12.47 -9.23
N VAL A 114 13.06 -11.80 -8.09
CA VAL A 114 12.74 -10.36 -7.98
C VAL A 114 13.82 -9.51 -8.63
N ALA A 115 15.09 -9.83 -8.41
CA ALA A 115 16.22 -9.11 -8.99
C ALA A 115 16.17 -9.06 -10.53
N ALA A 116 15.66 -10.10 -11.18
CA ALA A 116 15.44 -10.12 -12.64
C ALA A 116 14.41 -9.08 -13.14
N LYS A 117 13.54 -8.58 -12.24
CA LYS A 117 12.54 -7.54 -12.50
C LYS A 117 12.96 -6.17 -11.96
N THR A 118 14.10 -6.10 -11.27
CA THR A 118 14.55 -4.90 -10.58
C THR A 118 15.45 -4.04 -11.46
N THR A 119 15.17 -2.75 -11.47
CA THR A 119 16.08 -1.69 -11.97
C THR A 119 16.64 -0.92 -10.77
N ILE A 120 17.92 -0.58 -10.80
CA ILE A 120 18.53 0.30 -9.79
C ILE A 120 18.63 1.70 -10.40
N ALA A 121 18.17 2.70 -9.66
CA ALA A 121 18.24 4.11 -10.02
C ALA A 121 18.77 4.93 -8.84
N GLU A 122 19.29 6.14 -9.09
CA GLU A 122 19.76 7.03 -8.03
C GLU A 122 18.58 7.79 -7.41
N ILE A 123 17.86 8.54 -8.23
CA ILE A 123 16.67 9.35 -7.90
C ILE A 123 15.63 9.24 -9.01
N GLU A 124 14.39 9.66 -8.74
CA GLU A 124 13.41 9.94 -9.79
C GLU A 124 13.86 11.13 -10.63
N ASP A 125 13.70 11.04 -11.95
CA ASP A 125 14.20 12.05 -12.89
C ASP A 125 13.50 13.42 -12.74
N GLU A 126 12.29 13.45 -12.19
CA GLU A 126 11.46 14.65 -12.08
C GLU A 126 10.80 14.77 -10.70
N SER A 127 10.59 16.01 -10.25
CA SER A 127 9.81 16.26 -9.03
C SER A 127 8.33 15.92 -9.23
N THR A 128 7.68 15.43 -8.18
CA THR A 128 6.27 15.10 -8.16
C THR A 128 5.41 16.35 -8.37
N ASN A 129 4.46 16.28 -9.30
CA ASN A 129 3.46 17.34 -9.46
C ASN A 129 2.58 17.43 -8.19
N GLU A 130 2.64 18.58 -7.52
CA GLU A 130 1.91 18.84 -6.28
C GLU A 130 0.42 18.55 -6.39
N LYS A 131 -0.19 18.79 -7.56
CA LYS A 131 -1.62 18.54 -7.79
C LYS A 131 -2.00 17.09 -7.54
N HIS A 132 -1.16 16.15 -7.97
CA HIS A 132 -1.43 14.72 -7.93
C HIS A 132 -0.79 13.99 -6.75
N ILE A 133 -0.48 14.72 -5.67
CA ILE A 133 -0.08 14.13 -4.40
C ILE A 133 -1.34 13.78 -3.61
N ALA A 134 -1.48 12.49 -3.28
CA ALA A 134 -2.53 11.99 -2.40
C ALA A 134 -2.27 12.48 -0.96
N VAL A 135 -3.10 13.41 -0.50
CA VAL A 135 -2.99 14.02 0.84
C VAL A 135 -4.08 13.56 1.79
N VAL A 136 -5.15 12.97 1.25
CA VAL A 136 -6.26 12.40 2.02
C VAL A 136 -5.90 10.96 2.41
N PRO A 137 -5.74 10.64 3.70
CA PRO A 137 -5.43 9.27 4.13
C PRO A 137 -6.65 8.35 3.98
N GLU A 138 -6.39 7.07 3.72
CA GLU A 138 -7.42 6.03 3.57
C GLU A 138 -8.41 6.00 4.75
N LYS A 139 -7.90 6.07 6.00
CA LYS A 139 -8.74 6.06 7.21
C LYS A 139 -9.76 7.21 7.22
N TYR A 140 -9.37 8.40 6.75
CA TYR A 140 -10.29 9.54 6.63
C TYR A 140 -11.28 9.37 5.47
N ALA A 141 -10.82 8.84 4.33
CA ALA A 141 -11.69 8.51 3.21
C ALA A 141 -12.75 7.46 3.58
N ARG A 142 -12.34 6.43 4.34
CA ARG A 142 -13.23 5.42 4.90
C ARG A 142 -14.25 6.04 5.86
N TYR A 143 -13.82 6.91 6.77
CA TYR A 143 -14.74 7.66 7.66
C TYR A 143 -15.81 8.45 6.91
N ARG A 144 -15.43 9.12 5.82
CA ARG A 144 -16.36 9.88 4.97
C ARG A 144 -17.30 8.96 4.19
N SER A 145 -16.78 7.84 3.70
CA SER A 145 -17.56 6.80 3.03
C SER A 145 -18.57 6.15 3.97
N GLU A 146 -18.24 5.90 5.24
CA GLU A 146 -19.17 5.36 6.24
C GLU A 146 -20.35 6.32 6.48
N LYS A 147 -20.08 7.62 6.55
CA LYS A 147 -21.16 8.63 6.63
C LYS A 147 -22.05 8.58 5.39
N LYS A 148 -21.46 8.46 4.20
CA LYS A 148 -22.20 8.39 2.95
C LYS A 148 -23.05 7.12 2.85
N LEU A 149 -22.51 5.98 3.27
CA LEU A 149 -23.23 4.70 3.38
C LEU A 149 -24.44 4.83 4.32
N GLY A 150 -24.30 5.57 5.42
CA GLY A 150 -25.38 5.82 6.39
C GLY A 150 -26.59 6.57 5.83
N GLU A 151 -26.46 7.25 4.68
CA GLU A 151 -27.56 7.94 3.99
C GLU A 151 -28.44 6.97 3.19
N LEU A 152 -27.97 5.75 2.93
CA LEU A 152 -28.70 4.76 2.13
C LEU A 152 -29.96 4.24 2.81
N ALA A 153 -30.98 3.97 2.00
CA ALA A 153 -32.09 3.16 2.43
C ALA A 153 -31.58 1.76 2.84
N HIS A 154 -31.98 1.29 4.02
CA HIS A 154 -31.55 0.01 4.58
C HIS A 154 -30.04 -0.15 4.82
N ALA A 155 -29.31 0.94 5.10
CA ALA A 155 -27.86 0.93 5.39
C ALA A 155 -27.39 -0.25 6.29
N SER A 156 -28.21 -0.68 7.28
CA SER A 156 -27.94 -1.86 8.13
C SER A 156 -27.75 -3.22 7.42
N TYR A 157 -27.93 -3.29 6.10
CA TYR A 157 -27.71 -4.48 5.29
C TYR A 157 -26.29 -4.49 4.72
N TYR A 158 -25.67 -3.33 4.62
CA TYR A 158 -24.46 -3.09 3.89
C TYR A 158 -23.34 -2.59 4.80
N ASP A 159 -22.12 -2.90 4.39
CA ASP A 159 -20.87 -2.42 4.97
C ASP A 159 -19.98 -1.90 3.84
N LEU A 160 -18.83 -1.35 4.18
CA LEU A 160 -17.79 -1.03 3.22
C LEU A 160 -16.83 -2.20 3.06
N GLY A 161 -16.50 -2.54 1.81
CA GLY A 161 -15.35 -3.39 1.49
C GLY A 161 -14.04 -2.62 1.60
N ASP A 162 -12.97 -3.20 1.05
CA ASP A 162 -11.63 -2.62 1.12
C ASP A 162 -11.51 -1.40 0.19
N SER A 163 -10.88 -0.33 0.69
CA SER A 163 -10.67 0.89 -0.09
C SER A 163 -9.42 0.76 -0.93
N THR A 164 -9.48 1.24 -2.16
CA THR A 164 -8.35 1.17 -3.10
C THR A 164 -8.07 2.55 -3.68
N LEU A 165 -6.80 2.93 -3.75
CA LEU A 165 -6.36 4.17 -4.37
C LEU A 165 -6.21 3.94 -5.87
N GLN A 166 -6.87 4.77 -6.67
CA GLN A 166 -6.96 4.60 -8.13
C GLN A 166 -6.93 5.94 -8.85
N LYS A 167 -6.52 5.92 -10.11
CA LYS A 167 -6.69 7.03 -11.05
C LYS A 167 -7.97 6.81 -11.84
N ILE A 168 -8.86 7.80 -11.80
CA ILE A 168 -10.09 7.85 -12.60
C ILE A 168 -10.14 9.22 -13.25
N ASP A 169 -10.19 9.27 -14.58
CA ASP A 169 -10.21 10.53 -15.35
C ASP A 169 -9.09 11.50 -14.95
N ASP A 170 -7.85 10.99 -14.86
CA ASP A 170 -6.62 11.72 -14.48
C ASP A 170 -6.62 12.33 -13.05
N HIS A 171 -7.55 11.94 -12.18
CA HIS A 171 -7.59 12.36 -10.78
C HIS A 171 -7.51 11.15 -9.85
N LEU A 172 -6.94 11.33 -8.67
CA LEU A 172 -6.77 10.24 -7.71
C LEU A 172 -7.97 10.14 -6.76
N TYR A 173 -8.54 8.95 -6.65
CA TYR A 173 -9.68 8.65 -5.79
C TYR A 173 -9.40 7.45 -4.89
N TRP A 174 -9.89 7.55 -3.66
CA TRP A 174 -10.20 6.37 -2.85
C TRP A 174 -11.55 5.82 -3.28
N VAL A 175 -11.55 4.57 -3.75
CA VAL A 175 -12.74 3.86 -4.18
C VAL A 175 -13.03 2.72 -3.20
N THR A 176 -14.25 2.71 -2.67
CA THR A 176 -14.68 1.74 -1.66
C THR A 176 -15.97 1.06 -2.13
N PRO A 177 -15.94 -0.24 -2.49
CA PRO A 177 -17.15 -0.97 -2.84
C PRO A 177 -18.06 -1.11 -1.63
N ILE A 178 -19.37 -1.09 -1.86
CA ILE A 178 -20.34 -1.47 -0.83
C ILE A 178 -20.42 -3.00 -0.82
N GLU A 179 -20.59 -3.59 0.35
CA GLU A 179 -20.59 -5.03 0.57
C GLU A 179 -21.73 -5.44 1.51
N TYR A 180 -22.05 -6.73 1.57
CA TYR A 180 -23.03 -7.25 2.51
C TYR A 180 -22.42 -7.43 3.91
N THR A 181 -23.13 -6.97 4.94
CA THR A 181 -22.73 -7.21 6.36
C THR A 181 -22.82 -8.69 6.80
N GLY A 182 -23.44 -9.57 6.00
CA GLY A 182 -23.42 -11.01 6.25
C GLY A 182 -24.56 -11.81 5.64
N PHE A 183 -24.53 -13.14 5.88
CA PHE A 183 -25.37 -14.15 5.21
C PHE A 183 -26.87 -13.83 5.16
N PHE A 184 -27.48 -13.48 6.30
CA PHE A 184 -28.92 -13.21 6.34
C PHE A 184 -29.29 -11.90 5.65
N ARG A 185 -28.34 -10.95 5.57
CA ARG A 185 -28.53 -9.68 4.86
C ARG A 185 -28.37 -9.87 3.37
N TRP A 186 -27.40 -10.67 2.93
CA TRP A 186 -27.31 -11.14 1.54
C TRP A 186 -28.60 -11.87 1.10
N LEU A 187 -29.10 -12.83 1.89
CA LEU A 187 -30.29 -13.62 1.52
C LEU A 187 -31.60 -12.81 1.44
N LYS A 188 -31.75 -11.78 2.28
CA LYS A 188 -32.95 -10.94 2.35
C LYS A 188 -32.83 -9.62 1.60
N GLY A 189 -31.59 -9.22 1.33
CA GLY A 189 -31.23 -7.92 0.80
C GLY A 189 -31.56 -7.81 -0.67
N GLN A 190 -31.46 -6.59 -1.16
CA GLN A 190 -31.38 -6.31 -2.58
C GLN A 190 -29.93 -6.52 -3.03
N GLU A 191 -29.70 -6.45 -4.33
CA GLU A 191 -28.34 -6.34 -4.87
C GLU A 191 -27.61 -5.16 -4.21
N VAL A 192 -26.29 -5.27 -4.08
CA VAL A 192 -25.47 -4.20 -3.53
C VAL A 192 -25.65 -2.95 -4.39
N PRO A 193 -25.86 -1.75 -3.79
CA PRO A 193 -26.33 -0.58 -4.53
C PRO A 193 -25.24 0.18 -5.30
N GLY A 194 -23.96 -0.15 -5.10
CA GLY A 194 -22.86 0.46 -5.83
C GLY A 194 -21.61 0.60 -4.98
N TYR A 195 -20.88 1.70 -5.18
CA TYR A 195 -19.65 1.99 -4.46
C TYR A 195 -19.58 3.48 -4.11
N ILE A 196 -18.66 3.83 -3.23
CA ILE A 196 -18.41 5.21 -2.85
C ILE A 196 -17.02 5.59 -3.33
N LYS A 197 -16.87 6.76 -3.95
CA LYS A 197 -15.57 7.35 -4.28
C LYS A 197 -15.38 8.68 -3.57
N MET A 198 -14.16 8.95 -3.14
CA MET A 198 -13.75 10.21 -2.50
C MET A 198 -12.40 10.64 -3.05
N SER A 199 -12.23 11.94 -3.31
CA SER A 199 -10.94 12.48 -3.76
C SER A 199 -9.82 12.11 -2.79
N ALA A 200 -8.71 11.63 -3.34
CA ALA A 200 -7.47 11.43 -2.60
C ALA A 200 -6.61 12.71 -2.57
N GLU A 201 -6.92 13.69 -3.43
CA GLU A 201 -6.12 14.90 -3.67
C GLU A 201 -6.61 16.14 -2.93
N ASP A 202 -7.91 16.20 -2.59
CA ASP A 202 -8.56 17.32 -1.91
C ASP A 202 -9.53 16.81 -0.83
N GLU A 203 -9.25 17.15 0.43
CA GLU A 203 -10.05 16.78 1.59
C GLU A 203 -11.41 17.49 1.67
N ASN A 204 -11.58 18.58 0.92
CA ASN A 204 -12.80 19.40 0.91
C ASN A 204 -13.87 18.83 -0.02
N GLU A 205 -13.50 17.90 -0.90
CA GLU A 205 -14.47 17.21 -1.75
C GLU A 205 -15.31 16.20 -0.94
N ASP A 206 -16.60 16.14 -1.26
CA ASP A 206 -17.52 15.21 -0.61
C ASP A 206 -17.36 13.80 -1.18
N ALA A 207 -17.59 12.79 -0.33
CA ALA A 207 -17.70 11.40 -0.78
C ALA A 207 -18.98 11.22 -1.62
N ILE A 208 -18.84 10.61 -2.79
CA ILE A 208 -19.91 10.44 -3.78
C ILE A 208 -20.30 8.97 -3.84
N LEU A 209 -21.60 8.71 -3.74
CA LEU A 209 -22.17 7.39 -4.04
C LEU A 209 -22.34 7.27 -5.55
N VAL A 210 -21.72 6.27 -6.15
CA VAL A 210 -21.95 5.86 -7.54
C VAL A 210 -22.89 4.66 -7.52
N GLU A 211 -24.09 4.85 -8.08
CA GLU A 211 -25.11 3.81 -8.12
C GLU A 211 -24.77 2.76 -9.19
N SER A 212 -24.62 1.50 -8.76
CA SER A 212 -24.37 0.36 -9.64
C SER A 212 -24.90 -0.91 -8.97
N SER A 213 -25.84 -1.60 -9.60
CA SER A 213 -26.41 -2.84 -9.04
C SER A 213 -25.40 -3.97 -9.14
N MET A 214 -24.87 -4.41 -8.01
CA MET A 214 -23.82 -5.43 -7.94
C MET A 214 -24.34 -6.68 -7.24
N LYS A 215 -24.32 -7.80 -7.98
CA LYS A 215 -24.74 -9.11 -7.48
C LYS A 215 -23.55 -9.97 -7.06
N TYR A 216 -22.48 -9.94 -7.85
CA TYR A 216 -21.28 -10.73 -7.65
C TYR A 216 -20.23 -9.92 -6.91
N VAL A 217 -20.17 -10.09 -5.59
CA VAL A 217 -19.27 -9.33 -4.70
C VAL A 217 -18.54 -10.29 -3.74
N PRO A 218 -17.39 -9.91 -3.15
CA PRO A 218 -16.64 -10.76 -2.22
C PRO A 218 -17.45 -11.25 -1.01
N SER A 219 -18.27 -10.39 -0.41
CA SER A 219 -19.16 -10.74 0.72
C SER A 219 -20.41 -11.55 0.36
N ALA A 220 -20.68 -11.80 -0.92
CA ALA A 220 -21.79 -12.65 -1.33
C ALA A 220 -21.49 -14.13 -1.08
N TYR A 221 -22.52 -14.98 -1.12
CA TYR A 221 -22.40 -16.39 -0.78
C TYR A 221 -22.69 -17.31 -1.96
N PHE A 222 -22.14 -18.53 -1.88
CA PHE A 222 -22.31 -19.57 -2.90
C PHE A 222 -21.94 -19.06 -4.30
N GLN A 223 -22.79 -19.20 -5.32
CA GLN A 223 -22.42 -18.86 -6.69
C GLN A 223 -22.37 -17.34 -6.95
N ASP A 224 -22.85 -16.53 -6.00
CA ASP A 224 -22.76 -15.07 -6.09
C ASP A 224 -21.44 -14.55 -5.49
N ASP A 225 -20.71 -15.38 -4.73
CA ASP A 225 -19.35 -15.11 -4.26
C ASP A 225 -18.40 -14.90 -5.45
N LEU A 226 -17.75 -13.73 -5.49
CA LEU A 226 -16.89 -13.30 -6.58
C LEU A 226 -15.75 -14.30 -6.88
N GLN A 227 -14.99 -14.68 -5.86
CA GLN A 227 -13.83 -15.56 -6.01
C GLN A 227 -14.26 -16.96 -6.46
N ARG A 228 -15.40 -17.46 -5.95
CA ARG A 228 -15.98 -18.74 -6.36
C ARG A 228 -16.48 -18.73 -7.79
N LEU A 229 -17.11 -17.63 -8.23
CA LEU A 229 -17.52 -17.45 -9.62
C LEU A 229 -16.31 -17.60 -10.54
N VAL A 230 -15.22 -16.89 -10.25
CA VAL A 230 -13.97 -16.97 -11.03
C VAL A 230 -13.39 -18.38 -10.97
N ARG A 231 -13.30 -18.98 -9.78
CA ARG A 231 -12.79 -20.35 -9.58
C ARG A 231 -13.57 -21.41 -10.36
N SER A 232 -14.89 -21.25 -10.47
CA SER A 232 -15.74 -22.22 -11.16
C SER A 232 -15.42 -22.31 -12.66
N LYS A 233 -14.95 -21.19 -13.25
CA LYS A 233 -14.55 -21.06 -14.65
C LYS A 233 -13.06 -21.37 -14.84
N ASN A 234 -12.22 -21.03 -13.86
CA ASN A 234 -10.76 -21.10 -13.94
C ASN A 234 -10.19 -21.94 -12.78
N LYS A 235 -10.03 -23.25 -13.00
CA LYS A 235 -9.70 -24.21 -11.92
C LYS A 235 -8.21 -24.31 -11.62
N ASP A 236 -7.37 -24.19 -12.64
CA ASP A 236 -5.94 -24.52 -12.54
C ASP A 236 -5.07 -23.34 -12.09
N THR A 237 -5.54 -22.11 -12.31
CA THR A 237 -4.81 -20.89 -11.95
C THR A 237 -4.90 -20.61 -10.46
N VAL A 238 -3.82 -20.05 -9.90
CA VAL A 238 -3.83 -19.49 -8.56
C VAL A 238 -4.54 -18.15 -8.63
N LEU A 239 -5.64 -17.99 -7.91
CA LEU A 239 -6.32 -16.70 -7.74
C LEU A 239 -5.73 -15.98 -6.54
N LEU A 240 -5.53 -14.67 -6.67
CA LEU A 240 -5.08 -13.79 -5.61
C LEU A 240 -6.24 -12.89 -5.15
N GLU A 241 -5.95 -11.99 -4.21
CA GLU A 241 -6.91 -11.04 -3.65
C GLU A 241 -7.54 -10.15 -4.71
N ALA A 242 -8.84 -9.88 -4.57
CA ALA A 242 -9.58 -9.08 -5.54
C ALA A 242 -9.46 -7.60 -5.19
N SER A 243 -9.28 -6.75 -6.20
CA SER A 243 -9.45 -5.29 -6.10
C SER A 243 -10.77 -4.88 -6.77
N PHE A 244 -11.35 -3.78 -6.31
CA PHE A 244 -12.50 -3.16 -6.97
C PHE A 244 -12.00 -2.00 -7.81
N GLU A 245 -12.16 -2.03 -9.13
CA GLU A 245 -11.62 -1.02 -10.04
C GLU A 245 -12.68 -0.58 -11.06
N PRO A 246 -13.45 0.50 -10.79
CA PRO A 246 -14.32 1.09 -11.78
C PRO A 246 -13.49 1.69 -12.93
N ASP A 247 -14.07 1.72 -14.13
CA ASP A 247 -13.45 2.43 -15.26
C ASP A 247 -13.66 3.95 -15.17
N ASP A 248 -13.06 4.69 -16.11
CA ASP A 248 -13.17 6.14 -16.22
C ASP A 248 -14.61 6.65 -16.46
N GLU A 249 -15.53 5.76 -16.85
CA GLU A 249 -16.97 6.05 -17.01
C GLU A 249 -17.79 5.66 -15.76
N ASP A 250 -17.12 5.41 -14.63
CA ASP A 250 -17.72 4.97 -13.36
C ASP A 250 -18.43 3.60 -13.43
N LYS A 251 -18.13 2.78 -14.44
CA LYS A 251 -18.67 1.43 -14.51
C LYS A 251 -17.86 0.51 -13.58
N ALA A 252 -18.55 -0.05 -12.60
CA ALA A 252 -17.98 -0.96 -11.62
C ALA A 252 -17.39 -2.25 -12.23
N TYR A 253 -16.15 -2.58 -11.86
CA TYR A 253 -15.55 -3.90 -12.06
C TYR A 253 -14.86 -4.38 -10.80
N TYR A 254 -14.78 -5.71 -10.66
CA TYR A 254 -13.77 -6.32 -9.80
C TYR A 254 -12.66 -6.91 -10.66
N VAL A 255 -11.45 -6.91 -10.13
CA VAL A 255 -10.25 -7.45 -10.75
C VAL A 255 -9.70 -8.52 -9.84
N VAL A 256 -9.48 -9.72 -10.38
CA VAL A 256 -8.88 -10.84 -9.64
C VAL A 256 -7.59 -11.22 -10.34
N PRO A 257 -6.42 -10.84 -9.79
CA PRO A 257 -5.14 -11.28 -10.32
C PRO A 257 -5.01 -12.80 -10.25
N TYR A 258 -4.38 -13.36 -11.28
CA TYR A 258 -4.09 -14.77 -11.35
C TYR A 258 -2.64 -15.04 -11.73
N GLY A 259 -2.15 -16.20 -11.31
CA GLY A 259 -0.80 -16.62 -11.63
C GLY A 259 -0.55 -18.09 -11.37
N TYR A 260 0.74 -18.41 -11.25
CA TYR A 260 1.21 -19.73 -10.90
C TYR A 260 2.26 -19.64 -9.82
N TYR A 261 2.38 -20.73 -9.08
CA TYR A 261 3.48 -20.91 -8.17
C TYR A 261 4.69 -21.51 -8.87
N ASN A 262 5.87 -20.98 -8.57
CA ASN A 262 7.17 -21.59 -8.86
C ASN A 262 7.76 -22.19 -7.58
N LYS A 263 8.73 -23.10 -7.76
CA LYS A 263 9.48 -23.77 -6.67
C LYS A 263 8.53 -24.30 -5.58
N PHE A 264 7.61 -25.19 -5.95
CA PHE A 264 6.66 -25.84 -5.03
C PHE A 264 5.91 -24.87 -4.10
N ARG A 265 5.22 -23.88 -4.68
CA ARG A 265 4.38 -22.91 -3.96
C ARG A 265 5.15 -21.96 -3.05
N GLN A 266 6.37 -21.62 -3.43
CA GLN A 266 7.21 -20.71 -2.66
C GLN A 266 7.47 -19.36 -3.34
N ILE A 267 7.21 -19.27 -4.64
CA ILE A 267 7.36 -18.04 -5.42
C ILE A 267 6.07 -17.83 -6.21
N THR A 268 5.37 -16.73 -5.93
CA THR A 268 4.15 -16.34 -6.66
C THR A 268 4.54 -15.55 -7.91
N ASP A 269 4.07 -16.00 -9.07
CA ASP A 269 4.36 -15.38 -10.37
C ASP A 269 3.04 -15.05 -11.09
N ILE A 270 2.70 -13.76 -11.10
CA ILE A 270 1.45 -13.22 -11.66
C ILE A 270 1.52 -13.26 -13.20
N LYS A 271 0.43 -13.71 -13.83
CA LYS A 271 0.31 -13.87 -15.29
C LYS A 271 -0.76 -12.98 -15.92
N GLY A 272 -1.62 -12.40 -15.11
CA GLY A 272 -2.64 -11.48 -15.59
C GLY A 272 -3.75 -11.32 -14.58
N ILE A 273 -4.90 -10.90 -15.07
CA ILE A 273 -6.09 -10.62 -14.27
C ILE A 273 -7.34 -11.22 -14.92
N TYR A 274 -8.32 -11.52 -14.10
CA TYR A 274 -9.70 -11.66 -14.54
C TYR A 274 -10.45 -10.37 -14.21
N ILE A 275 -11.11 -9.77 -15.20
CA ILE A 275 -12.02 -8.64 -15.00
C ILE A 275 -13.43 -9.19 -14.91
N ILE A 276 -14.15 -8.79 -13.86
CA ILE A 276 -15.50 -9.26 -13.56
C ILE A 276 -16.46 -8.09 -13.57
N ASP A 277 -17.51 -8.21 -14.38
CA ASP A 277 -18.67 -7.31 -14.32
C ASP A 277 -19.59 -7.79 -13.18
N PRO A 278 -19.70 -7.04 -12.06
CA PRO A 278 -20.39 -7.50 -10.86
C PRO A 278 -21.92 -7.57 -11.00
N ALA A 279 -22.49 -6.93 -12.02
CA ALA A 279 -23.92 -7.01 -12.31
C ALA A 279 -24.25 -8.32 -13.04
N THR A 280 -23.43 -8.69 -14.04
CA THR A 280 -23.73 -9.81 -14.95
C THR A 280 -22.99 -11.10 -14.62
N GLY A 281 -21.88 -11.04 -13.88
CA GLY A 281 -21.00 -12.18 -13.62
C GLY A 281 -20.19 -12.61 -14.85
N LYS A 282 -20.07 -11.73 -15.85
CA LYS A 282 -19.15 -11.92 -16.97
C LYS A 282 -17.72 -11.86 -16.45
N VAL A 283 -16.89 -12.81 -16.86
CA VAL A 283 -15.48 -12.92 -16.44
C VAL A 283 -14.65 -12.93 -17.71
N GLU A 284 -13.74 -11.98 -17.84
CA GLU A 284 -12.83 -11.83 -18.99
C GLU A 284 -11.38 -11.97 -18.52
N GLU A 285 -10.60 -12.77 -19.24
CA GLU A 285 -9.19 -13.00 -18.93
C GLU A 285 -8.31 -12.04 -19.72
N HIS A 286 -7.39 -11.39 -19.01
CA HIS A 286 -6.34 -10.55 -19.58
C HIS A 286 -4.98 -11.03 -19.10
N THR A 287 -4.04 -11.24 -20.02
CA THR A 287 -2.63 -11.52 -19.69
C THR A 287 -1.91 -10.21 -19.34
N MET A 288 -0.73 -10.28 -18.70
CA MET A 288 0.09 -9.09 -18.40
C MET A 288 0.31 -8.15 -19.59
N ASP A 289 0.43 -8.69 -20.81
CA ASP A 289 0.64 -7.88 -22.01
C ASP A 289 -0.64 -7.19 -22.56
N ASN A 290 -1.81 -7.51 -22.01
CA ASN A 290 -3.12 -7.07 -22.52
C ASN A 290 -4.02 -6.50 -21.41
N ILE A 291 -3.43 -5.89 -20.38
CA ILE A 291 -4.18 -5.24 -19.30
C ILE A 291 -4.78 -3.92 -19.81
N PRO A 292 -6.10 -3.68 -19.64
CA PRO A 292 -6.73 -2.40 -20.01
C PRO A 292 -6.11 -1.19 -19.31
N GLU A 293 -6.26 -0.01 -19.91
CA GLU A 293 -5.59 1.21 -19.42
C GLU A 293 -6.06 1.66 -18.04
N PHE A 294 -7.38 1.61 -17.79
CA PHE A 294 -8.01 2.01 -16.52
C PHE A 294 -7.65 1.11 -15.32
N ILE A 295 -7.01 -0.04 -15.55
CA ILE A 295 -6.59 -0.94 -14.46
C ILE A 295 -5.26 -0.47 -13.90
N ASP A 296 -5.25 -0.14 -12.61
CA ASP A 296 -4.08 0.31 -11.86
C ASP A 296 -3.47 -0.82 -11.02
N HIS A 297 -4.31 -1.72 -10.48
CA HIS A 297 -3.91 -2.67 -9.44
C HIS A 297 -3.98 -4.14 -9.93
N VAL A 298 -2.86 -4.62 -10.45
CA VAL A 298 -2.68 -6.02 -10.91
C VAL A 298 -1.85 -6.85 -9.95
N ILE A 299 -0.85 -6.24 -9.32
CA ILE A 299 0.02 -6.86 -8.33
C ILE A 299 -0.56 -6.57 -6.95
N PRO A 300 -1.06 -7.55 -6.18
CA PRO A 300 -1.56 -7.32 -4.83
C PRO A 300 -0.47 -6.81 -3.88
N THR A 301 -0.87 -6.07 -2.85
CA THR A 301 0.02 -5.59 -1.77
C THR A 301 0.79 -6.75 -1.13
N SER A 302 0.11 -7.85 -0.80
CA SER A 302 0.76 -9.06 -0.24
C SER A 302 1.87 -9.65 -1.13
N VAL A 303 1.73 -9.55 -2.46
CA VAL A 303 2.77 -9.99 -3.39
C VAL A 303 3.91 -8.97 -3.47
N ALA A 304 3.58 -7.68 -3.40
CA ALA A 304 4.56 -6.60 -3.34
C ALA A 304 5.44 -6.69 -2.08
N GLU A 305 4.83 -6.97 -0.92
CA GLU A 305 5.52 -7.20 0.36
C GLU A 305 6.49 -8.38 0.26
N ASP A 306 6.00 -9.53 -0.24
CA ASP A 306 6.83 -10.71 -0.49
C ASP A 306 8.05 -10.36 -1.39
N TRP A 307 7.82 -9.65 -2.50
CA TRP A 307 8.89 -9.31 -3.44
C TRP A 307 9.91 -8.34 -2.83
N ASN A 308 9.46 -7.31 -2.12
CA ASN A 308 10.30 -6.36 -1.41
C ASN A 308 11.12 -7.05 -0.30
N GLU A 309 10.49 -7.92 0.49
CA GLU A 309 11.18 -8.71 1.51
C GLU A 309 12.25 -9.61 0.86
N TRP A 310 11.91 -10.33 -0.21
CA TRP A 310 12.86 -11.25 -0.85
C TRP A 310 14.05 -10.52 -1.47
N TYR A 311 13.82 -9.37 -2.12
CA TYR A 311 14.88 -8.56 -2.72
C TYR A 311 15.84 -8.00 -1.66
N GLY A 312 15.32 -7.60 -0.50
CA GLY A 312 16.13 -7.02 0.56
C GLY A 312 16.81 -8.05 1.47
N LYS A 313 16.04 -9.01 1.96
CA LYS A 313 16.45 -9.98 2.98
C LYS A 313 17.35 -11.08 2.41
N TYR A 314 17.05 -11.58 1.22
CA TYR A 314 17.72 -12.77 0.67
C TYR A 314 18.91 -12.46 -0.24
N VAL A 315 19.38 -11.21 -0.25
CA VAL A 315 20.66 -10.85 -0.87
C VAL A 315 21.78 -11.75 -0.31
N HIS A 316 22.61 -12.30 -1.19
CA HIS A 316 23.66 -13.29 -0.87
C HIS A 316 23.17 -14.61 -0.22
N GLY A 317 21.86 -14.90 -0.27
CA GLY A 317 21.26 -16.18 0.13
C GLY A 317 21.13 -16.41 1.65
N PHE A 318 20.63 -17.61 2.00
CA PHE A 318 20.20 -17.95 3.37
C PHE A 318 21.24 -17.70 4.45
N TRP A 319 22.49 -18.11 4.24
CA TRP A 319 23.54 -17.98 5.26
C TRP A 319 23.87 -16.52 5.57
N ASN A 320 23.71 -15.62 4.60
CA ASN A 320 23.88 -14.18 4.82
C ASN A 320 22.82 -13.64 5.79
N THR A 321 21.57 -14.11 5.69
CA THR A 321 20.46 -13.69 6.59
C THR A 321 20.77 -13.95 8.07
N LEU A 322 21.55 -15.00 8.37
CA LEU A 322 21.85 -15.44 9.73
C LEU A 322 23.15 -14.85 10.27
N PHE A 323 24.21 -14.82 9.46
CA PHE A 323 25.56 -14.57 9.96
C PHE A 323 26.11 -13.20 9.55
N ALA A 324 26.39 -13.00 8.26
CA ALA A 324 27.11 -11.84 7.76
C ALA A 324 26.21 -10.59 7.66
N LYS A 325 24.97 -10.77 7.21
CA LYS A 325 23.99 -9.69 6.97
C LYS A 325 24.55 -8.58 6.08
N GLU A 326 25.44 -8.94 5.18
CA GLU A 326 26.08 -8.06 4.21
C GLU A 326 25.05 -7.61 3.18
N ASP A 327 25.00 -6.31 2.89
CA ASP A 327 24.05 -5.65 1.97
C ASP A 327 22.55 -5.89 2.24
N MET A 328 22.23 -6.56 3.35
CA MET A 328 20.87 -6.88 3.71
C MET A 328 20.14 -5.60 4.07
N LYS A 329 18.93 -5.46 3.52
CA LYS A 329 18.01 -4.35 3.75
C LYS A 329 16.63 -4.92 4.00
N LEU A 330 15.89 -4.34 4.94
CA LEU A 330 14.58 -4.83 5.32
C LEU A 330 13.55 -3.71 5.14
N PRO A 331 12.34 -4.01 4.64
CA PRO A 331 11.23 -3.07 4.70
C PRO A 331 11.11 -2.44 6.08
N THR A 332 10.83 -1.13 6.14
CA THR A 332 10.56 -0.45 7.41
C THR A 332 9.24 -0.96 7.99
N THR A 333 9.29 -1.53 9.19
CA THR A 333 8.09 -2.00 9.89
C THR A 333 7.51 -0.91 10.79
N TRP A 334 6.23 -0.60 10.66
CA TRP A 334 5.44 0.24 11.57
C TRP A 334 4.24 -0.53 12.12
N GLU A 335 3.65 -0.08 13.22
CA GLU A 335 2.54 -0.80 13.87
C GLU A 335 1.22 -0.53 13.14
N GLY A 336 0.52 -1.61 12.74
CA GLY A 336 -0.87 -1.55 12.33
C GLY A 336 -1.17 -1.02 10.92
N GLU A 337 -0.17 -0.99 10.04
CA GLU A 337 -0.32 -0.65 8.62
C GLU A 337 0.56 -1.59 7.77
N ASP A 338 0.19 -1.80 6.51
CA ASP A 338 0.90 -2.68 5.57
C ASP A 338 2.34 -2.20 5.33
N GLU A 339 3.27 -3.10 4.99
CA GLU A 339 4.67 -2.75 4.72
C GLU A 339 4.87 -2.06 3.34
N VAL A 340 3.78 -1.95 2.58
CA VAL A 340 3.70 -1.42 1.24
C VAL A 340 2.55 -0.41 1.15
N ASN A 341 2.83 0.77 0.60
CA ASN A 341 1.83 1.83 0.45
C ASN A 341 1.63 2.23 -1.01
N GLY A 342 0.39 2.53 -1.41
CA GLY A 342 0.09 3.01 -2.75
C GLY A 342 0.56 4.46 -2.95
N VAL A 343 1.36 4.70 -3.99
CA VAL A 343 1.82 6.04 -4.38
C VAL A 343 1.74 6.19 -5.90
N PHE A 344 1.34 7.37 -6.37
CA PHE A 344 1.33 7.68 -7.79
C PHE A 344 2.63 8.39 -8.17
N ASN A 345 3.25 7.94 -9.26
CA ASN A 345 4.38 8.65 -9.85
C ASN A 345 3.90 9.79 -10.77
N ASN A 346 4.84 10.50 -11.39
CA ASN A 346 4.51 11.62 -12.31
C ASN A 346 3.67 11.23 -13.53
N ASP A 347 3.79 9.99 -13.99
CA ASP A 347 2.98 9.46 -15.10
C ASP A 347 1.59 8.98 -14.64
N LEU A 348 1.21 9.28 -13.39
CA LEU A 348 -0.01 8.81 -12.73
C LEU A 348 -0.16 7.27 -12.81
N GLN A 349 0.94 6.56 -12.57
CA GLN A 349 0.93 5.11 -12.40
C GLN A 349 1.04 4.77 -10.92
N LEU A 350 0.15 3.88 -10.46
CA LEU A 350 0.21 3.35 -9.12
C LEU A 350 1.48 2.49 -8.93
N ASN A 351 2.22 2.80 -7.88
CA ASN A 351 3.38 2.06 -7.41
C ASN A 351 3.19 1.68 -5.95
N TRP A 352 3.66 0.50 -5.61
CA TRP A 352 3.83 0.00 -4.26
C TRP A 352 5.15 0.51 -3.70
N PHE A 353 5.06 1.50 -2.82
CA PHE A 353 6.17 2.13 -2.14
C PHE A 353 6.57 1.38 -0.87
N THR A 354 7.87 1.16 -0.71
CA THR A 354 8.45 0.65 0.54
C THR A 354 9.81 1.30 0.77
N ASP A 355 10.01 1.94 1.93
CA ASP A 355 11.34 2.33 2.39
C ASP A 355 12.04 1.19 3.13
N PHE A 356 13.37 1.15 3.04
CA PHE A 356 14.17 0.07 3.62
C PHE A 356 15.12 0.59 4.69
N THR A 357 15.34 -0.20 5.73
CA THR A 357 16.31 0.07 6.81
C THR A 357 17.37 -1.03 6.89
N ARG A 358 18.42 -0.78 7.69
CA ARG A 358 19.43 -1.79 8.01
C ARG A 358 18.89 -2.78 9.05
N PRO A 359 19.31 -4.05 8.98
CA PRO A 359 18.96 -5.03 10.00
C PRO A 359 19.46 -4.60 11.39
N LYS A 360 18.57 -4.64 12.39
CA LYS A 360 18.90 -4.38 13.81
C LYS A 360 19.40 -2.96 14.12
N THR A 361 19.02 -1.96 13.34
CA THR A 361 19.22 -0.57 13.73
C THR A 361 17.88 0.02 14.12
N ASP A 362 17.74 0.52 15.35
CA ASP A 362 16.75 1.55 15.70
C ASP A 362 17.10 2.89 15.01
N SER A 363 17.84 2.86 13.89
CA SER A 363 18.27 4.05 13.19
C SER A 363 17.05 4.70 12.58
N GLY A 364 16.93 6.01 12.76
CA GLY A 364 15.89 6.79 12.14
C GLY A 364 16.07 6.99 10.62
N SER A 365 17.05 6.33 10.00
CA SER A 365 17.43 6.51 8.61
C SER A 365 17.10 5.30 7.74
N MET A 366 16.70 5.56 6.50
CA MET A 366 16.54 4.55 5.45
C MET A 366 17.87 4.30 4.71
N VAL A 367 17.97 3.18 4.00
CA VAL A 367 19.07 2.86 3.09
C VAL A 367 18.70 3.02 1.61
N GLY A 368 17.44 3.34 1.33
CA GLY A 368 16.84 3.43 0.01
C GLY A 368 15.36 3.08 0.09
N TYR A 369 14.66 3.18 -1.04
CA TYR A 369 13.26 2.82 -1.17
C TYR A 369 13.00 2.12 -2.50
N SER A 370 11.92 1.35 -2.59
CA SER A 370 11.44 0.77 -3.84
C SER A 370 10.13 1.39 -4.28
N MET A 371 9.96 1.45 -5.60
CA MET A 371 8.68 1.65 -6.28
C MET A 371 8.42 0.42 -7.13
N LEU A 372 7.44 -0.41 -6.75
CA LEU A 372 7.01 -1.54 -7.55
C LEU A 372 5.74 -1.16 -8.31
N ASN A 373 5.83 -1.05 -9.63
CA ASN A 373 4.68 -0.68 -10.46
C ASN A 373 3.55 -1.72 -10.28
N ALA A 374 2.39 -1.26 -9.80
CA ALA A 374 1.28 -2.12 -9.39
C ALA A 374 0.57 -2.78 -10.58
N LYS A 375 0.82 -2.32 -11.81
CA LYS A 375 0.23 -2.86 -13.04
C LYS A 375 1.11 -3.92 -13.70
N ASN A 376 2.40 -3.66 -13.84
CA ASN A 376 3.32 -4.52 -14.61
C ASN A 376 4.34 -5.30 -13.75
N GLY A 377 4.46 -4.99 -12.47
CA GLY A 377 5.35 -5.68 -11.54
C GLY A 377 6.84 -5.39 -11.74
N LYS A 378 7.21 -4.31 -12.44
CA LYS A 378 8.59 -3.81 -12.51
C LYS A 378 8.94 -3.12 -11.20
N LEU A 379 10.05 -3.53 -10.57
CA LEU A 379 10.56 -2.93 -9.35
C LEU A 379 11.68 -1.95 -9.69
N THR A 380 11.63 -0.73 -9.18
CA THR A 380 12.74 0.22 -9.21
C THR A 380 13.22 0.46 -7.79
N PHE A 381 14.51 0.28 -7.53
CA PHE A 381 15.12 0.53 -6.23
C PHE A 381 16.01 1.77 -6.30
N TYR A 382 15.71 2.77 -5.47
CA TYR A 382 16.40 4.06 -5.41
C TYR A 382 17.41 4.10 -4.27
N THR A 383 18.66 4.46 -4.60
CA THR A 383 19.78 4.41 -3.65
C THR A 383 20.16 5.75 -3.03
N GLU A 384 19.80 6.88 -3.65
CA GLU A 384 20.27 8.21 -3.19
C GLU A 384 19.66 8.62 -1.85
N ALA A 385 18.49 8.10 -1.49
CA ALA A 385 17.86 8.37 -0.20
C ALA A 385 18.59 7.73 1.01
N ASN A 386 19.66 6.97 0.78
CA ASN A 386 20.46 6.35 1.85
C ASN A 386 20.97 7.39 2.87
N GLY A 387 20.66 7.18 4.14
CA GLY A 387 20.99 8.08 5.25
C GLY A 387 19.87 9.07 5.58
N SER A 388 18.90 9.26 4.70
CA SER A 388 17.73 10.12 4.92
C SER A 388 16.76 9.50 5.93
N LEU A 389 15.91 10.30 6.54
CA LEU A 389 14.84 9.95 7.47
C LEU A 389 13.95 8.84 6.90
N ASN A 390 13.72 7.76 7.64
CA ASN A 390 12.76 6.71 7.26
C ASN A 390 11.31 7.08 7.65
N GLY A 391 10.33 6.33 7.13
CA GLY A 391 8.90 6.63 7.32
C GLY A 391 8.49 6.61 8.80
N LYS A 392 9.03 5.65 9.57
CA LYS A 392 8.81 5.57 11.02
C LYS A 392 9.30 6.82 11.76
N SER A 393 10.44 7.38 11.38
CA SER A 393 10.95 8.62 11.97
C SER A 393 10.13 9.83 11.54
N ALA A 394 9.66 9.89 10.29
CA ALA A 394 8.76 10.94 9.82
C ALA A 394 7.45 10.96 10.63
N ILE A 395 6.84 9.80 10.87
CA ILE A 395 5.70 9.65 11.79
C ILE A 395 6.03 10.23 13.18
N ASN A 396 7.17 9.83 13.75
CA ASN A 396 7.58 10.29 15.07
C ASN A 396 7.77 11.82 15.14
N VAL A 397 8.25 12.45 14.07
CA VAL A 397 8.41 13.91 13.97
C VAL A 397 7.03 14.57 13.95
N ALA A 398 6.10 14.05 13.15
CA ALA A 398 4.74 14.55 13.05
C ALA A 398 3.99 14.46 14.38
N GLU A 399 3.95 13.28 15.01
CA GLU A 399 3.23 13.07 16.28
C GLU A 399 3.85 13.86 17.44
N LYS A 400 5.17 14.04 17.48
CA LYS A 400 5.82 14.88 18.50
C LYS A 400 5.44 16.33 18.37
N THR A 401 5.29 16.83 17.14
CA THR A 401 4.87 18.21 16.85
C THR A 401 3.46 18.47 17.39
N PHE A 402 2.56 17.49 17.27
CA PHE A 402 1.15 17.61 17.70
C PHE A 402 0.79 16.80 18.95
N ARG A 403 1.79 16.57 19.82
CA ARG A 403 1.62 15.72 21.01
C ARG A 403 0.55 16.22 21.98
N ALA A 404 0.34 17.53 22.05
CA ALA A 404 -0.67 18.12 22.94
C ALA A 404 -2.10 17.86 22.43
N GLN A 405 -2.28 17.88 21.11
CA GLN A 405 -3.53 17.62 20.41
C GLN A 405 -3.86 16.12 20.35
N LYS A 406 -2.84 15.26 20.53
CA LYS A 406 -2.94 13.81 20.39
C LYS A 406 -3.42 13.41 19.00
N TYR A 407 -2.85 14.05 17.98
CA TYR A 407 -3.04 13.59 16.62
C TYR A 407 -2.22 12.33 16.39
N GLU A 408 -2.81 11.41 15.65
CA GLU A 408 -2.21 10.15 15.22
C GLU A 408 -1.80 10.31 13.76
N ALA A 409 -0.55 9.98 13.45
CA ALA A 409 -0.11 10.00 12.06
C ALA A 409 -0.76 8.85 11.29
N GLY A 410 -1.19 9.14 10.07
CA GLY A 410 -1.47 8.11 9.09
C GLY A 410 -0.19 7.67 8.37
N THR A 411 -0.39 6.81 7.39
CA THR A 411 0.64 6.27 6.52
C THR A 411 1.47 7.38 5.85
N PRO A 412 2.80 7.42 6.06
CA PRO A 412 3.67 8.40 5.46
C PRO A 412 4.01 7.99 4.01
N LEU A 413 3.94 8.94 3.08
CA LEU A 413 4.30 8.74 1.68
C LEU A 413 5.53 9.58 1.31
N LEU A 414 6.48 8.99 0.59
CA LEU A 414 7.68 9.69 0.15
C LEU A 414 7.52 10.16 -1.29
N TYR A 415 7.77 11.44 -1.53
CA TYR A 415 7.77 12.06 -2.86
C TYR A 415 9.03 12.88 -3.08
N THR A 416 9.32 13.18 -4.35
CA THR A 416 10.35 14.15 -4.71
C THR A 416 9.68 15.52 -4.89
N ILE A 417 9.60 16.33 -3.84
CA ILE A 417 8.97 17.64 -3.90
C ILE A 417 10.08 18.70 -4.00
N TYR A 418 10.02 19.56 -5.02
CA TYR A 418 11.01 20.63 -5.22
C TYR A 418 12.47 20.12 -5.30
N GLY A 419 12.69 18.95 -5.91
CA GLY A 419 14.00 18.30 -6.00
C GLY A 419 14.53 17.71 -4.69
N GLN A 420 13.70 17.64 -3.64
CA GLN A 420 14.06 17.05 -2.35
C GLN A 420 13.15 15.88 -2.00
N PHE A 421 13.72 14.86 -1.37
CA PHE A 421 12.93 13.79 -0.77
C PHE A 421 12.12 14.35 0.41
N THR A 422 10.80 14.20 0.33
CA THR A 422 9.86 14.79 1.27
C THR A 422 8.80 13.78 1.66
N TRP A 423 8.66 13.57 2.96
CA TRP A 423 7.58 12.78 3.54
C TRP A 423 6.32 13.62 3.65
N VAL A 424 5.23 13.13 3.08
CA VAL A 424 3.87 13.63 3.27
C VAL A 424 3.25 12.78 4.38
N VAL A 425 2.95 13.40 5.52
CA VAL A 425 2.43 12.71 6.71
C VAL A 425 1.08 13.32 7.10
N PRO A 426 -0.06 12.65 6.81
CA PRO A 426 -1.36 13.10 7.27
C PRO A 426 -1.51 12.84 8.78
N LEU A 427 -2.16 13.76 9.48
CA LEU A 427 -2.42 13.69 10.92
C LEU A 427 -3.91 13.76 11.19
N MET A 428 -4.43 12.78 11.92
CA MET A 428 -5.84 12.62 12.23
C MET A 428 -6.10 12.76 13.73
N ASP A 429 -7.32 13.11 14.10
CA ASP A 429 -7.77 12.94 15.48
C ASP A 429 -8.22 11.49 15.78
N SER A 430 -8.59 11.24 17.03
CA SER A 430 -9.05 9.91 17.49
C SER A 430 -10.31 9.39 16.79
N ASN A 431 -11.01 10.20 15.99
CA ASN A 431 -12.15 9.79 15.18
C ASN A 431 -11.77 9.66 13.69
N HIS A 432 -10.48 9.58 13.39
CA HIS A 432 -9.93 9.50 12.03
C HIS A 432 -10.24 10.71 11.15
N VAL A 433 -10.59 11.85 11.74
CA VAL A 433 -10.81 13.10 10.99
C VAL A 433 -9.46 13.73 10.70
N LEU A 434 -9.17 14.01 9.43
CA LEU A 434 -7.98 14.75 9.02
C LEU A 434 -7.93 16.13 9.70
N ARG A 435 -6.79 16.45 10.33
CA ARG A 435 -6.57 17.72 11.03
C ARG A 435 -5.46 18.52 10.41
N GLU A 436 -4.34 17.88 10.12
CA GLU A 436 -3.18 18.53 9.52
C GLU A 436 -2.53 17.57 8.53
N ILE A 437 -1.81 18.13 7.55
CA ILE A 437 -0.85 17.38 6.75
C ILE A 437 0.50 18.02 7.00
N MET A 438 1.55 17.21 7.13
CA MET A 438 2.90 17.69 7.35
C MET A 438 3.82 17.25 6.21
N LEU A 439 4.58 18.20 5.65
CA LEU A 439 5.65 17.93 4.69
C LEU A 439 6.97 17.98 5.45
N ILE A 440 7.70 16.87 5.50
CA ILE A 440 8.94 16.74 6.27
C ILE A 440 10.08 16.43 5.30
N ASN A 441 11.12 17.25 5.27
CA ASN A 441 12.32 16.96 4.48
C ASN A 441 13.02 15.71 5.01
N ALA A 442 13.37 14.79 4.13
CA ALA A 442 14.00 13.53 4.53
C ALA A 442 15.48 13.71 4.92
N LYS A 443 16.18 14.78 4.50
CA LYS A 443 17.57 15.02 4.91
C LYS A 443 17.67 15.70 6.28
N ASP A 444 16.75 16.62 6.60
CA ASP A 444 16.70 17.32 7.90
C ASP A 444 15.27 17.39 8.45
N GLU A 445 15.02 16.63 9.53
CA GLU A 445 13.72 16.58 10.23
C GLU A 445 13.25 17.92 10.81
N LYS A 446 14.12 18.95 10.87
CA LYS A 446 13.76 20.30 11.31
C LYS A 446 13.19 21.16 10.18
N VAL A 447 13.33 20.72 8.93
CA VAL A 447 12.80 21.41 7.76
C VAL A 447 11.46 20.79 7.39
N TYR A 448 10.38 21.43 7.83
CA TYR A 448 9.02 20.96 7.57
C TYR A 448 8.04 22.11 7.45
N SER A 449 6.86 21.82 6.90
CA SER A 449 5.66 22.65 7.02
C SER A 449 4.47 21.78 7.44
N TYR A 450 3.41 22.42 7.93
CA TYR A 450 2.14 21.74 8.17
C TYR A 450 0.98 22.69 7.91
N HIS A 451 -0.06 22.17 7.27
CA HIS A 451 -1.33 22.84 7.05
C HIS A 451 -2.35 21.82 6.51
N THR A 452 -3.64 22.00 6.79
CA THR A 452 -4.70 21.20 6.15
C THR A 452 -4.86 21.57 4.67
N GLU A 453 -4.90 22.87 4.36
CA GLU A 453 -5.05 23.34 2.97
C GLU A 453 -3.75 23.13 2.17
N LYS A 454 -3.85 22.33 1.11
CA LYS A 454 -2.74 21.92 0.23
C LYS A 454 -1.92 23.09 -0.30
N THR A 455 -2.54 24.12 -0.88
CA THR A 455 -1.83 25.28 -1.43
C THR A 455 -0.90 25.93 -0.40
N LYS A 456 -1.41 26.16 0.82
CA LYS A 456 -0.62 26.75 1.89
C LYS A 456 0.45 25.81 2.42
N LEU A 457 0.15 24.51 2.53
CA LEU A 457 1.11 23.47 2.93
C LEU A 457 2.38 23.50 2.06
N PHE A 458 2.21 23.50 0.73
CA PHE A 458 3.31 23.49 -0.23
C PHE A 458 4.06 24.81 -0.29
N ASN A 459 3.36 25.94 -0.16
CA ASN A 459 3.98 27.27 -0.08
C ASN A 459 4.86 27.43 1.17
N ASP A 460 4.33 27.04 2.34
CA ASP A 460 5.08 27.07 3.59
C ASP A 460 6.28 26.12 3.53
N TYR A 461 6.16 24.98 2.83
CA TYR A 461 7.27 24.05 2.61
C TYR A 461 8.36 24.63 1.72
N LYS A 462 7.98 25.26 0.60
CA LYS A 462 8.91 25.96 -0.30
C LYS A 462 9.72 27.01 0.46
N TYR A 463 9.06 27.76 1.34
CA TYR A 463 9.73 28.72 2.22
C TYR A 463 10.66 28.04 3.24
N ALA A 464 10.23 26.95 3.87
CA ALA A 464 11.05 26.18 4.80
C ALA A 464 12.31 25.63 4.13
N LEU A 465 12.21 25.09 2.92
CA LEU A 465 13.36 24.65 2.13
C LEU A 465 14.34 25.79 1.87
N ALA A 466 13.84 26.95 1.42
CA ALA A 466 14.71 28.08 1.06
C ALA A 466 15.42 28.74 2.26
N THR A 467 14.84 28.65 3.47
CA THR A 467 15.34 29.37 4.65
C THR A 467 16.01 28.48 5.70
N LEU A 468 15.58 27.23 5.83
CA LEU A 468 16.04 26.31 6.88
C LEU A 468 17.00 25.25 6.37
N LEU A 469 16.91 24.85 5.09
CA LEU A 469 17.81 23.86 4.49
C LEU A 469 19.14 24.52 4.13
N LYS A 470 20.13 24.44 5.03
CA LYS A 470 21.45 25.07 4.85
C LYS A 470 22.35 24.24 3.94
N ASP A 471 23.09 24.91 3.04
CA ASP A 471 24.20 24.36 2.23
C ASP A 471 23.86 23.25 1.20
N ASP A 472 22.59 23.00 0.87
CA ASP A 472 22.25 22.04 -0.20
C ASP A 472 22.22 22.70 -1.60
N LYS A 473 23.14 22.28 -2.48
CA LYS A 473 23.26 22.77 -3.87
C LYS A 473 22.26 22.11 -4.84
N THR A 474 21.51 21.11 -4.38
CA THR A 474 20.49 20.40 -5.18
C THR A 474 19.12 21.06 -5.12
N VAL A 475 18.88 21.94 -4.16
CA VAL A 475 17.77 22.89 -4.25
C VAL A 475 18.11 23.83 -5.41
N PRO A 476 17.32 23.88 -6.49
CA PRO A 476 17.56 24.87 -7.52
C PRO A 476 17.65 26.25 -6.89
N ASN A 477 18.74 26.97 -7.15
CA ASN A 477 18.88 28.40 -6.80
C ASN A 477 17.71 29.25 -7.33
N ASP A 478 16.93 28.69 -8.27
CA ASP A 478 15.80 29.30 -8.95
C ASP A 478 14.42 28.94 -8.33
N LEU A 479 14.32 28.03 -7.34
CA LEU A 479 13.05 27.74 -6.67
C LEU A 479 12.54 28.91 -5.82
N ALA A 480 13.43 29.81 -5.48
CA ALA A 480 13.14 31.10 -4.91
C ALA A 480 13.93 32.09 -5.73
N ILE A 481 13.35 32.68 -6.78
CA ILE A 481 14.01 33.79 -7.47
C ILE A 481 14.19 34.86 -6.41
N LYS A 482 15.42 34.99 -5.89
CA LYS A 482 15.77 36.02 -4.94
C LYS A 482 15.71 37.32 -5.71
N GLU A 483 14.61 38.02 -5.55
CA GLU A 483 14.39 39.29 -6.21
C GLU A 483 14.79 40.42 -5.27
N LYS A 484 15.41 41.42 -5.87
CA LYS A 484 15.72 42.66 -5.20
C LYS A 484 14.79 43.73 -5.71
N VAL A 485 13.99 44.28 -4.81
CA VAL A 485 13.11 45.41 -5.10
C VAL A 485 13.54 46.58 -4.22
N SER A 486 13.75 47.73 -4.86
CA SER A 486 14.02 49.00 -4.18
C SER A 486 12.94 49.99 -4.58
N GLY A 487 12.33 50.66 -3.62
CA GLY A 487 11.33 51.67 -3.92
C GLY A 487 10.71 52.30 -2.68
N VAL A 488 9.73 53.16 -2.91
CA VAL A 488 9.01 53.88 -1.86
C VAL A 488 7.87 53.02 -1.33
N ILE A 489 7.72 52.96 -0.02
CA ILE A 489 6.65 52.22 0.63
C ILE A 489 5.31 52.95 0.44
N SER A 490 4.35 52.26 -0.16
CA SER A 490 3.03 52.79 -0.50
C SER A 490 1.98 52.50 0.57
N PHE A 491 2.09 51.36 1.26
CA PHE A 491 1.20 50.92 2.33
C PHE A 491 1.99 50.21 3.43
N VAL A 492 1.57 50.40 4.68
CA VAL A 492 2.10 49.70 5.85
C VAL A 492 0.93 49.30 6.74
N TYR A 493 0.97 48.07 7.22
CA TYR A 493 0.08 47.51 8.23
C TYR A 493 0.91 46.84 9.32
N LYS A 494 0.56 47.07 10.58
CA LYS A 494 1.28 46.54 11.75
C LYS A 494 0.28 45.83 12.64
N SER A 495 0.60 44.60 13.05
CA SER A 495 -0.20 43.83 14.01
C SER A 495 0.72 43.25 15.08
N GLU A 496 0.35 43.41 16.33
CA GLU A 496 1.03 42.73 17.44
C GLU A 496 0.60 41.27 17.51
N VAL A 497 1.57 40.36 17.69
CA VAL A 497 1.37 38.92 17.85
C VAL A 497 2.30 38.43 18.96
N GLU A 498 1.72 38.09 20.12
CA GLU A 498 2.29 37.36 21.29
C GLU A 498 3.82 37.40 21.50
N ASN A 499 4.46 38.58 21.34
CA ASN A 499 5.90 38.95 21.56
C ASN A 499 6.63 39.52 20.33
N SER A 500 5.95 39.75 19.22
CA SER A 500 6.50 40.44 18.05
C SER A 500 5.48 41.36 17.41
N THR A 501 5.93 42.27 16.57
CA THR A 501 5.07 42.99 15.63
C THR A 501 5.31 42.42 14.24
N VAL A 502 4.26 41.90 13.62
CA VAL A 502 4.27 41.55 12.20
C VAL A 502 3.98 42.80 11.41
N VAL A 503 4.90 43.18 10.52
CA VAL A 503 4.77 44.35 9.66
C VAL A 503 4.59 43.89 8.22
N LYS A 504 3.49 44.30 7.62
CA LYS A 504 3.15 44.06 6.22
C LYS A 504 3.25 45.38 5.45
N PHE A 505 3.94 45.40 4.33
CA PHE A 505 4.10 46.63 3.55
C PHE A 505 4.15 46.35 2.04
N MET A 506 3.91 47.38 1.23
CA MET A 506 3.96 47.29 -0.24
C MET A 506 4.85 48.38 -0.79
N ILE A 507 5.59 48.08 -1.85
CA ILE A 507 6.40 49.06 -2.58
C ILE A 507 5.62 49.59 -3.78
N GLU A 508 5.72 50.89 -4.05
CA GLU A 508 5.01 51.57 -5.13
C GLU A 508 5.28 50.90 -6.49
N GLY A 509 4.20 50.59 -7.21
CA GLY A 509 4.28 49.87 -8.50
C GLY A 509 4.42 48.35 -8.39
N ASN A 510 4.59 47.80 -7.17
CA ASN A 510 4.59 46.36 -6.92
C ASN A 510 3.27 45.92 -6.24
N LYS A 511 2.70 44.79 -6.66
CA LYS A 511 1.46 44.23 -6.10
C LYS A 511 1.71 43.27 -4.94
N THR A 512 2.95 42.84 -4.72
CA THR A 512 3.34 41.93 -3.63
C THR A 512 3.30 42.65 -2.28
N ILE A 513 2.75 41.96 -1.29
CA ILE A 513 2.71 42.37 0.11
C ILE A 513 3.90 41.74 0.82
N PHE A 514 4.88 42.54 1.20
CA PHE A 514 6.05 42.09 1.93
C PHE A 514 5.75 41.96 3.41
N GLN A 515 6.17 40.86 4.03
CA GLN A 515 5.98 40.59 5.45
C GLN A 515 7.31 40.40 6.16
N VAL A 516 7.46 41.07 7.31
CA VAL A 516 8.59 40.92 8.24
C VAL A 516 8.13 40.82 9.68
N SER A 517 8.91 40.11 10.50
CA SER A 517 8.77 40.08 11.95
C SER A 517 9.73 41.09 12.58
N SER A 518 9.28 41.78 13.63
CA SER A 518 10.15 42.64 14.45
C SER A 518 11.24 41.87 15.21
N ILE A 519 11.17 40.54 15.27
CA ILE A 519 12.23 39.69 15.86
C ILE A 519 13.46 39.70 14.95
N ASP A 520 13.25 39.47 13.65
CA ASP A 520 14.34 39.39 12.66
C ASP A 520 14.76 40.78 12.18
N PHE A 521 13.80 41.70 12.08
CA PHE A 521 14.01 43.09 11.65
C PHE A 521 13.48 44.08 12.71
N PRO A 522 14.25 44.39 13.76
CA PRO A 522 13.79 45.25 14.86
C PRO A 522 13.30 46.62 14.41
N TYR A 523 13.92 47.20 13.39
CA TYR A 523 13.54 48.52 12.85
C TYR A 523 12.28 48.49 11.97
N SER A 524 11.75 47.31 11.63
CA SER A 524 10.53 47.19 10.82
C SER A 524 9.31 47.86 11.48
N ILE A 525 9.29 47.95 12.82
CA ILE A 525 8.22 48.61 13.57
C ILE A 525 8.10 50.11 13.24
N PHE A 526 9.16 50.73 12.73
CA PHE A 526 9.19 52.14 12.36
C PHE A 526 8.87 52.39 10.89
N LEU A 527 8.68 51.34 10.08
CA LEU A 527 8.31 51.50 8.67
C LEU A 527 7.03 52.34 8.56
N ASP A 528 7.05 53.34 7.70
CA ASP A 528 5.90 54.18 7.40
C ASP A 528 5.77 54.44 5.91
N LYS A 529 4.60 54.87 5.49
CA LYS A 529 4.33 55.24 4.11
C LYS A 529 5.23 56.42 3.70
N GLY A 530 5.83 56.31 2.53
CA GLY A 530 6.74 57.31 1.98
C GLY A 530 8.22 57.01 2.23
N MET A 531 8.54 56.01 3.06
CA MET A 531 9.92 55.62 3.30
C MET A 531 10.54 54.84 2.14
N GLN A 532 11.84 54.98 1.93
CA GLN A 532 12.59 54.21 0.94
C GLN A 532 13.15 52.93 1.57
N ALA A 533 12.78 51.79 0.99
CA ALA A 533 13.26 50.48 1.40
C ALA A 533 13.84 49.71 0.23
N THR A 534 14.90 48.97 0.52
CA THR A 534 15.45 47.95 -0.36
C THR A 534 15.25 46.61 0.31
N ILE A 535 14.57 45.72 -0.41
CA ILE A 535 14.24 44.39 0.05
C ILE A 535 14.85 43.34 -0.86
N GLU A 536 15.40 42.31 -0.26
CA GLU A 536 15.70 41.04 -0.91
C GLU A 536 14.71 40.04 -0.36
N TYR A 537 13.90 39.45 -1.25
CA TYR A 537 12.82 38.55 -0.88
C TYR A 537 12.82 37.34 -1.79
N ILE A 538 12.23 36.27 -1.28
CA ILE A 538 12.04 35.03 -2.02
C ILE A 538 10.75 35.18 -2.82
N ASN A 539 10.85 35.32 -4.15
CA ASN A 539 9.67 35.35 -5.02
C ASN A 539 9.11 33.93 -5.16
N THR A 540 7.93 33.71 -4.58
CA THR A 540 7.16 32.44 -4.67
C THR A 540 5.96 32.55 -5.61
N ASP A 541 5.84 33.62 -6.41
CA ASP A 541 4.66 34.01 -7.22
C ASP A 541 3.38 34.30 -6.41
N GLU A 542 3.52 34.41 -5.08
CA GLU A 542 2.41 34.66 -4.16
C GLU A 542 2.13 36.15 -3.93
N THR A 543 0.91 36.44 -3.46
CA THR A 543 0.52 37.82 -3.12
C THR A 543 1.26 38.34 -1.89
N ILE A 544 1.66 37.45 -0.97
CA ILE A 544 2.43 37.79 0.23
C ILE A 544 3.81 37.14 0.14
N ALA A 545 4.87 37.92 0.36
CA ALA A 545 6.24 37.42 0.34
C ALA A 545 6.99 37.76 1.63
N SER A 546 7.74 36.80 2.15
CA SER A 546 8.65 37.00 3.28
C SER A 546 9.96 37.62 2.81
N VAL A 547 10.44 38.61 3.56
CA VAL A 547 11.68 39.34 3.25
C VAL A 547 12.86 38.69 3.96
N GLU A 548 13.94 38.43 3.21
CA GLU A 548 15.19 37.85 3.72
C GLU A 548 16.16 38.95 4.18
N ASN A 549 16.15 40.10 3.51
CA ASN A 549 16.96 41.24 3.87
C ASN A 549 16.17 42.53 3.67
N LEU A 550 16.16 43.41 4.68
CA LEU A 550 15.49 44.70 4.65
C LEU A 550 16.49 45.79 5.03
N VAL A 551 16.75 46.68 4.08
CA VAL A 551 17.54 47.89 4.29
C VAL A 551 16.61 49.10 4.18
N ILE A 552 16.55 49.86 5.28
CA ILE A 552 15.81 51.12 5.38
C ILE A 552 16.85 52.25 5.25
N ASP A 553 16.56 53.29 4.47
CA ASP A 553 17.48 54.43 4.38
C ASP A 553 17.55 55.16 5.75
N GLU A 554 18.73 55.17 6.37
CA GLU A 554 18.96 55.69 7.72
C GLU A 554 18.64 57.19 7.86
N GLN A 555 18.48 57.92 6.75
CA GLN A 555 18.06 59.33 6.78
C GLN A 555 16.60 59.52 7.19
N GLU A 556 15.77 58.49 7.09
CA GLU A 556 14.33 58.58 7.37
C GLU A 556 13.95 58.10 8.79
N LEU A 557 14.89 57.49 9.52
CA LEU A 557 14.73 57.09 10.93
C LEU A 557 15.14 58.20 11.93
N LYS A 558 15.49 59.40 11.45
CA LYS A 558 15.96 60.53 12.26
C LYS A 558 14.86 61.49 12.71
#